data_AF-A0A2E1ZTJ5-F1
#
_entry.id   AF-A0A2E1ZTJ5-F1
#
_cell.length_a   1.000
_cell.length_b   1.000
_cell.length_c   1.000
_cell.angle_alpha   90.00
_cell.angle_beta   90.00
_cell.angle_gamma   90.00
#
_symmetry.space_group_name_H-M   'P 1'
#
loop_
_entity.id
_entity.type
_entity.pdbx_description
1 polymer ?
#
loop_
_entity_poly.entity_id
_entity_poly.type
_entity_poly.pdbx_seq_one_letter_code
_entity_poly.pdbx_strand_id
1 'polypeptide(L)'
;MMLQKIAVIIFSFSFMLAGFYNNETGWVYEQSTLQSFYIFEDISVDEQTVVGDGATAQDSEQSYCFQNPYSCDVIGAFIDDVCIGWVYGDSSGYTTVPAMGNDGNQPDYAQSGDSINFRVYDSSYGTELSLDLSQIVVDTDNDGNPDLFGQAPGWENLEINLIYGSAIAINSIPGCMDEQACNYNSYAITDDGSCEFPAINFDCDGNCL
;
A
#
# COMPACT_ATOMS: atom_id res chain seq x y z
N MET A 1 -28.66 55.37 16.01
CA MET A 1 -28.31 54.04 16.53
C MET A 1 -28.62 53.00 15.47
N MET A 2 -27.62 52.62 14.66
CA MET A 2 -27.55 51.36 13.94
C MET A 2 -26.06 51.13 13.69
N LEU A 3 -25.43 50.31 14.54
CA LEU A 3 -24.09 49.80 14.28
C LEU A 3 -24.20 48.78 13.15
N GLN A 4 -23.64 49.08 11.99
CA GLN A 4 -23.43 48.10 10.93
C GLN A 4 -22.28 47.21 11.38
N LYS A 5 -22.61 46.00 11.84
CA LYS A 5 -21.61 44.98 12.21
C LYS A 5 -20.87 44.58 10.93
N ILE A 6 -19.64 45.04 10.78
CA ILE A 6 -18.70 44.54 9.78
C ILE A 6 -18.34 43.12 10.22
N ALA A 7 -18.92 42.12 9.56
CA ALA A 7 -18.49 40.75 9.67
C ALA A 7 -17.13 40.64 8.98
N VAL A 8 -16.06 40.67 9.76
CA VAL A 8 -14.73 40.25 9.30
C VAL A 8 -14.81 38.74 9.14
N ILE A 9 -15.09 38.29 7.91
CA ILE A 9 -14.87 36.90 7.52
C ILE A 9 -13.36 36.72 7.54
N ILE A 10 -12.84 36.20 8.63
CA ILE A 10 -11.48 35.66 8.69
C ILE A 10 -11.52 34.45 7.77
N PHE A 11 -11.13 34.64 6.50
CA PHE A 11 -10.71 33.55 5.66
C PHE A 11 -9.43 33.02 6.33
N SER A 12 -9.58 32.05 7.21
CA SER A 12 -8.47 31.21 7.64
C SER A 12 -8.00 30.50 6.38
N PHE A 13 -7.06 31.12 5.68
CA PHE A 13 -6.26 30.45 4.67
C PHE A 13 -5.42 29.46 5.48
N SER A 14 -5.99 28.28 5.72
CA SER A 14 -5.25 27.12 6.19
C SER A 14 -4.09 26.99 5.21
N PHE A 15 -2.86 27.20 5.67
CA PHE A 15 -1.69 26.83 4.90
C PHE A 15 -1.88 25.35 4.59
N MET A 16 -2.21 25.03 3.32
CA MET A 16 -2.13 23.66 2.85
C MET A 16 -0.66 23.29 2.95
N LEU A 17 -0.30 22.50 3.96
CA LEU A 17 0.99 21.82 3.92
C LEU A 17 0.90 20.88 2.72
N ALA A 18 1.81 21.08 1.76
CA ALA A 18 1.84 20.40 0.47
C ALA A 18 2.38 18.99 0.66
N GLY A 19 1.55 18.08 1.18
CA GLY A 19 1.82 16.66 1.19
C GLY A 19 1.75 16.06 -0.21
N PHE A 20 2.49 14.98 -0.42
CA PHE A 20 2.42 14.11 -1.58
C PHE A 20 1.20 13.20 -1.45
N TYR A 21 0.12 13.58 -2.12
CA TYR A 21 -1.14 12.85 -2.11
C TYR A 21 -1.23 11.88 -3.29
N ASN A 22 -1.57 10.63 -3.02
CA ASN A 22 -1.95 9.66 -4.04
C ASN A 22 -3.48 9.61 -4.18
N ASN A 23 -3.99 9.90 -5.38
CA ASN A 23 -5.45 9.95 -5.64
C ASN A 23 -6.13 8.57 -5.57
N GLU A 24 -5.38 7.49 -5.75
CA GLU A 24 -5.91 6.14 -5.90
C GLU A 24 -6.15 5.52 -4.52
N THR A 25 -5.17 5.70 -3.63
CA THR A 25 -5.18 5.13 -2.27
C THR A 25 -5.67 6.11 -1.21
N GLY A 26 -5.60 7.41 -1.48
CA GLY A 26 -5.79 8.45 -0.48
C GLY A 26 -4.62 8.62 0.48
N TRP A 27 -3.53 7.87 0.29
CA TRP A 27 -2.33 7.99 1.11
C TRP A 27 -1.65 9.34 0.90
N VAL A 28 -1.17 9.92 2.00
CA VAL A 28 -0.52 11.22 2.00
C VAL A 28 0.65 11.22 2.97
N TYR A 29 1.77 11.78 2.54
CA TYR A 29 2.89 12.10 3.42
C TYR A 29 3.47 13.46 3.06
N GLU A 30 3.95 14.20 4.04
CA GLU A 30 4.82 15.36 3.87
C GLU A 30 6.29 14.97 3.85
N GLN A 31 7.09 15.69 3.06
CA GLN A 31 8.54 15.54 3.07
C GLN A 31 9.13 15.97 4.41
N SER A 32 9.75 15.03 5.11
CA SER A 32 10.56 15.33 6.30
C SER A 32 12.00 15.69 5.90
N THR A 33 12.72 16.37 6.80
CA THR A 33 14.17 16.53 6.68
C THR A 33 14.97 15.26 7.04
N LEU A 34 14.30 14.25 7.60
CA LEU A 34 14.85 12.93 7.86
C LEU A 34 14.15 11.89 6.97
N GLN A 35 14.91 11.01 6.33
CA GLN A 35 14.36 10.01 5.41
C GLN A 35 15.24 8.77 5.32
N SER A 36 14.61 7.63 5.07
CA SER A 36 15.25 6.35 4.74
C SER A 36 14.64 5.83 3.43
N PHE A 37 15.34 4.93 2.76
CA PHE A 37 14.85 4.26 1.55
C PHE A 37 14.89 2.74 1.70
N TYR A 38 13.83 2.09 1.24
CA TYR A 38 13.73 0.64 1.18
C TYR A 38 13.57 0.22 -0.27
N ILE A 39 14.54 -0.53 -0.76
CA ILE A 39 14.66 -0.90 -2.18
C ILE A 39 14.38 -2.39 -2.28
N PHE A 40 13.19 -2.73 -2.75
CA PHE A 40 12.76 -4.12 -2.92
C PHE A 40 13.19 -4.66 -4.28
N GLU A 41 13.85 -5.83 -4.27
CA GLU A 41 14.20 -6.58 -5.48
C GLU A 41 12.96 -7.04 -6.24
N ASP A 42 11.99 -7.61 -5.54
CA ASP A 42 10.74 -8.05 -6.10
C ASP A 42 9.60 -7.80 -5.11
N ILE A 43 8.49 -7.28 -5.64
CA ILE A 43 7.22 -7.22 -4.94
C ILE A 43 6.21 -7.89 -5.86
N SER A 44 5.48 -8.88 -5.32
CA SER A 44 4.47 -9.61 -6.08
C SER A 44 3.10 -9.50 -5.43
N VAL A 45 2.09 -9.37 -6.27
CA VAL A 45 0.66 -9.43 -5.93
C VAL A 45 0.06 -10.57 -6.73
N ASP A 46 -0.59 -11.52 -6.06
CA ASP A 46 -1.21 -12.69 -6.72
C ASP A 46 -0.25 -13.46 -7.63
N GLU A 47 0.98 -13.67 -7.14
CA GLU A 47 2.09 -14.35 -7.84
C GLU A 47 2.56 -13.62 -9.13
N GLN A 48 2.17 -12.36 -9.32
CA GLN A 48 2.62 -11.51 -10.41
C GLN A 48 3.41 -10.32 -9.86
N THR A 49 4.50 -9.93 -10.53
CA THR A 49 5.22 -8.70 -10.16
C THR A 49 4.27 -7.50 -10.20
N VAL A 50 4.42 -6.59 -9.24
CA VAL A 50 3.65 -5.35 -9.18
C VAL A 50 3.67 -4.58 -10.50
N VAL A 51 2.54 -3.96 -10.84
CA VAL A 51 2.40 -3.17 -12.05
C VAL A 51 2.72 -1.71 -11.74
N GLY A 52 3.67 -1.15 -12.47
CA GLY A 52 3.89 0.29 -12.50
C GLY A 52 5.21 0.70 -13.11
N ASP A 53 5.49 1.99 -13.05
CA ASP A 53 6.66 2.66 -13.65
C ASP A 53 7.71 3.14 -12.62
N GLY A 54 7.55 2.76 -11.34
CA GLY A 54 8.43 3.18 -10.26
C GLY A 54 8.37 4.67 -9.92
N ALA A 55 7.40 5.41 -10.48
CA ALA A 55 7.38 6.86 -10.32
C ALA A 55 7.07 7.29 -8.89
N THR A 56 7.78 8.33 -8.46
CA THR A 56 7.54 8.98 -7.18
C THR A 56 6.47 10.05 -7.32
N ALA A 57 5.98 10.55 -6.18
CA ALA A 57 5.06 11.67 -6.14
C ALA A 57 5.60 12.96 -6.80
N GLN A 58 6.93 13.10 -6.97
CA GLN A 58 7.54 14.25 -7.62
C GLN A 58 7.54 14.16 -9.15
N ASP A 59 7.44 12.94 -9.71
CA ASP A 59 7.57 12.68 -11.16
C ASP A 59 6.21 12.64 -11.90
N SER A 60 5.17 13.14 -11.23
CA SER A 60 3.76 13.08 -11.66
C SER A 60 3.51 13.46 -13.13
N GLU A 61 4.18 14.49 -13.66
CA GLU A 61 3.91 14.95 -15.03
C GLU A 61 4.39 13.99 -16.14
N GLN A 62 5.33 13.08 -15.84
CA GLN A 62 5.92 12.17 -16.83
C GLN A 62 5.58 10.69 -16.57
N SER A 63 5.08 10.38 -15.38
CA SER A 63 4.66 9.04 -15.00
C SER A 63 3.47 8.55 -15.81
N TYR A 64 3.58 7.33 -16.34
CA TYR A 64 2.45 6.62 -16.92
C TYR A 64 1.36 6.38 -15.87
N CYS A 65 1.75 5.92 -14.69
CA CYS A 65 0.80 5.61 -13.61
C CYS A 65 0.03 6.85 -13.15
N PHE A 66 0.72 7.98 -12.99
CA PHE A 66 0.05 9.24 -12.66
C PHE A 66 -0.93 9.70 -13.75
N GLN A 67 -0.58 9.49 -15.02
CA GLN A 67 -1.46 9.82 -16.15
C GLN A 67 -2.61 8.83 -16.35
N ASN A 68 -2.52 7.63 -15.77
CA ASN A 68 -3.48 6.54 -15.89
C ASN A 68 -3.86 6.04 -14.47
N PRO A 69 -4.64 6.82 -13.72
CA PRO A 69 -5.00 6.45 -12.35
C PRO A 69 -5.72 5.09 -12.31
N TYR A 70 -5.45 4.32 -11.27
CA TYR A 70 -5.96 2.97 -11.04
C TYR A 70 -5.45 1.93 -12.06
N SER A 71 -4.36 2.21 -12.76
CA SER A 71 -3.71 1.23 -13.65
C SER A 71 -2.43 0.64 -13.07
N CYS A 72 -1.98 1.12 -11.91
CA CYS A 72 -0.73 0.72 -11.31
C CYS A 72 -0.91 0.48 -9.81
N ASP A 73 -0.09 -0.42 -9.30
CA ASP A 73 -0.04 -0.71 -7.88
C ASP A 73 0.75 0.38 -7.16
N VAL A 74 0.37 0.66 -5.93
CA VAL A 74 1.02 1.69 -5.10
C VAL A 74 1.59 1.02 -3.87
N ILE A 75 2.88 1.22 -3.62
CA ILE A 75 3.58 0.65 -2.48
C ILE A 75 3.79 1.77 -1.47
N GLY A 76 3.36 1.53 -0.23
CA GLY A 76 3.42 2.51 0.85
C GLY A 76 4.21 2.00 2.04
N ALA A 77 4.90 2.94 2.71
CA ALA A 77 5.56 2.75 3.99
C ALA A 77 4.75 3.41 5.10
N PHE A 78 4.57 2.70 6.21
CA PHE A 78 3.71 3.12 7.31
C PHE A 78 4.36 2.92 8.67
N ILE A 79 4.15 3.89 9.57
CA ILE A 79 4.30 3.73 11.01
C ILE A 79 2.90 3.65 11.58
N ASP A 80 2.59 2.53 12.24
CA ASP A 80 1.21 2.18 12.60
C ASP A 80 0.27 2.32 11.36
N ASP A 81 -0.62 3.32 11.37
CA ASP A 81 -1.53 3.66 10.28
C ASP A 81 -1.19 4.99 9.59
N VAL A 82 -0.06 5.62 9.94
CA VAL A 82 0.42 6.86 9.33
C VAL A 82 1.27 6.52 8.10
N CYS A 83 0.81 6.94 6.92
CA CYS A 83 1.63 6.87 5.71
C CYS A 83 2.80 7.84 5.83
N ILE A 84 4.02 7.31 5.75
CA ILE A 84 5.27 8.09 5.80
C ILE A 84 5.99 8.09 4.46
N GLY A 85 5.39 7.53 3.42
CA GLY A 85 5.94 7.49 2.07
C GLY A 85 5.18 6.53 1.17
N TRP A 86 5.17 6.82 -0.13
CA TRP A 86 4.61 5.92 -1.15
C TRP A 86 5.30 6.14 -2.49
N VAL A 87 5.20 5.11 -3.34
CA VAL A 87 5.70 5.08 -4.73
C VAL A 87 4.78 4.20 -5.57
N TYR A 88 4.72 4.41 -6.89
CA TYR A 88 4.15 3.39 -7.79
C TYR A 88 5.10 2.20 -7.87
N GLY A 89 4.57 0.98 -8.02
CA GLY A 89 5.41 -0.21 -8.21
C GLY A 89 6.30 -0.08 -9.44
N ASP A 90 7.47 -0.72 -9.45
CA ASP A 90 8.32 -0.79 -10.63
C ASP A 90 8.27 -2.20 -11.22
N SER A 91 7.61 -2.34 -12.37
CA SER A 91 7.49 -3.62 -13.09
C SER A 91 8.78 -4.03 -13.83
N SER A 92 9.75 -3.14 -13.94
CA SER A 92 10.97 -3.31 -14.75
C SER A 92 12.25 -3.33 -13.92
N GLY A 93 12.15 -3.23 -12.59
CA GLY A 93 13.30 -3.09 -11.73
C GLY A 93 12.95 -3.12 -10.24
N TYR A 94 13.81 -2.47 -9.46
CA TYR A 94 13.65 -2.40 -8.02
C TYR A 94 12.64 -1.31 -7.65
N THR A 95 11.73 -1.63 -6.74
CA THR A 95 10.81 -0.61 -6.21
C THR A 95 11.46 0.10 -5.02
N THR A 96 11.70 1.41 -5.16
CA THR A 96 12.31 2.24 -4.09
C THR A 96 11.23 2.98 -3.31
N VAL A 97 10.94 2.52 -2.10
CA VAL A 97 9.92 3.09 -1.22
C VAL A 97 10.59 4.09 -0.27
N PRO A 98 10.22 5.39 -0.33
CA PRO A 98 10.68 6.35 0.67
C PRO A 98 9.98 6.13 2.00
N ALA A 99 10.67 6.41 3.11
CA ALA A 99 10.10 6.36 4.45
C ALA A 99 10.60 7.57 5.26
N MET A 100 9.70 8.51 5.53
CA MET A 100 10.01 9.75 6.24
C MET A 100 10.12 9.55 7.74
N GLY A 101 11.05 10.27 8.36
CA GLY A 101 11.31 10.22 9.80
C GLY A 101 10.78 11.43 10.56
N ASN A 102 10.72 11.30 11.88
CA ASN A 102 10.31 12.37 12.78
C ASN A 102 11.41 13.42 12.95
N ASP A 103 11.25 14.55 12.27
CA ASP A 103 12.15 15.70 12.34
C ASP A 103 11.69 16.81 13.32
N GLY A 104 10.64 16.53 14.09
CA GLY A 104 9.98 17.49 14.97
C GLY A 104 8.85 18.31 14.34
N ASN A 105 8.79 18.44 13.02
CA ASN A 105 7.61 18.98 12.31
C ASN A 105 6.61 17.88 11.97
N GLN A 106 7.10 16.65 11.74
CA GLN A 106 6.29 15.45 11.60
C GLN A 106 6.48 14.51 12.80
N PRO A 107 5.86 14.79 13.96
CA PRO A 107 6.09 14.03 15.20
C PRO A 107 5.61 12.57 15.16
N ASP A 108 4.68 12.24 14.25
CA ASP A 108 4.07 10.91 14.12
C ASP A 108 4.79 10.01 13.10
N TYR A 109 5.95 10.47 12.60
CA TYR A 109 6.78 9.71 11.66
C TYR A 109 7.81 8.83 12.37
N ALA A 110 8.54 8.03 11.59
CA ALA A 110 9.47 7.03 12.11
C ALA A 110 10.60 7.64 12.96
N GLN A 111 10.91 6.97 14.07
CA GLN A 111 12.08 7.20 14.89
C GLN A 111 13.13 6.10 14.64
N SER A 112 14.37 6.34 15.07
CA SER A 112 15.46 5.36 14.95
C SER A 112 15.06 4.02 15.61
N GLY A 113 15.18 2.94 14.84
CA GLY A 113 14.83 1.59 15.22
C GLY A 113 13.36 1.18 15.02
N ASP A 114 12.48 2.09 14.59
CA ASP A 114 11.08 1.75 14.37
C ASP A 114 10.91 0.74 13.23
N SER A 115 9.96 -0.18 13.38
CA SER A 115 9.62 -1.15 12.34
C SER A 115 8.62 -0.53 11.36
N ILE A 116 8.99 -0.50 10.08
CA ILE A 116 8.12 0.02 9.01
C ILE A 116 7.18 -1.07 8.52
N ASN A 117 5.89 -0.78 8.48
CA ASN A 117 4.90 -1.62 7.84
C ASN A 117 4.81 -1.25 6.36
N PHE A 118 4.94 -2.24 5.48
CA PHE A 118 4.75 -2.04 4.04
C PHE A 118 3.40 -2.58 3.60
N ARG A 119 2.72 -1.81 2.76
CA ARG A 119 1.43 -2.17 2.17
C ARG A 119 1.49 -1.94 0.68
N VAL A 120 0.69 -2.69 -0.06
CA VAL A 120 0.46 -2.49 -1.49
C VAL A 120 -1.02 -2.26 -1.71
N TYR A 121 -1.34 -1.25 -2.50
CA TYR A 121 -2.63 -1.11 -3.13
C TYR A 121 -2.59 -1.83 -4.47
N ASP A 122 -3.38 -2.88 -4.60
CA ASP A 122 -3.55 -3.58 -5.86
C ASP A 122 -4.63 -2.91 -6.69
N SER A 123 -4.22 -2.35 -7.81
CA SER A 123 -5.10 -1.66 -8.75
C SER A 123 -6.10 -2.58 -9.45
N SER A 124 -5.78 -3.87 -9.58
CA SER A 124 -6.59 -4.88 -10.27
C SER A 124 -7.91 -5.15 -9.53
N TYR A 125 -7.86 -5.19 -8.19
CA TYR A 125 -9.01 -5.45 -7.33
C TYR A 125 -9.44 -4.24 -6.48
N GLY A 126 -8.64 -3.18 -6.44
CA GLY A 126 -8.90 -1.99 -5.63
C GLY A 126 -8.77 -2.26 -4.13
N THR A 127 -7.81 -3.10 -3.74
CA THR A 127 -7.61 -3.62 -2.39
C THR A 127 -6.30 -3.11 -1.80
N GLU A 128 -6.29 -2.85 -0.50
CA GLU A 128 -5.06 -2.58 0.26
C GLU A 128 -4.66 -3.87 0.99
N LEU A 129 -3.43 -4.33 0.75
CA LEU A 129 -2.87 -5.56 1.28
C LEU A 129 -1.58 -5.26 2.03
N SER A 130 -1.35 -5.94 3.15
CA SER A 130 -0.03 -5.92 3.80
C SER A 130 0.97 -6.75 3.01
N LEU A 131 2.21 -6.31 2.92
CA LEU A 131 3.29 -7.11 2.34
C LEU A 131 3.78 -8.14 3.37
N ASP A 132 3.70 -9.42 3.01
CA ASP A 132 4.43 -10.50 3.68
C ASP A 132 5.91 -10.43 3.29
N LEU A 133 6.75 -10.22 4.29
CA LEU A 133 8.20 -10.14 4.13
C LEU A 133 8.87 -11.50 4.38
N SER A 134 8.14 -12.59 4.64
CA SER A 134 8.71 -13.88 5.04
C SER A 134 9.75 -14.45 4.07
N GLN A 135 9.71 -14.07 2.80
CA GLN A 135 10.62 -14.54 1.75
C GLN A 135 11.76 -13.55 1.43
N ILE A 136 11.90 -12.46 2.19
CA ILE A 136 12.98 -11.50 1.99
C ILE A 136 14.23 -11.82 2.82
N VAL A 137 15.37 -11.35 2.35
CA VAL A 137 16.64 -11.33 3.08
C VAL A 137 17.34 -9.98 2.92
N VAL A 138 18.14 -9.59 3.92
CA VAL A 138 18.86 -8.31 3.92
C VAL A 138 20.29 -8.51 4.42
N ASP A 139 21.24 -7.94 3.70
CA ASP A 139 22.66 -7.86 4.05
C ASP A 139 22.94 -6.40 4.48
N THR A 140 23.14 -6.19 5.78
CA THR A 140 23.19 -4.84 6.38
C THR A 140 24.59 -4.25 6.39
N ASP A 141 25.63 -5.08 6.29
CA ASP A 141 27.03 -4.63 6.24
C ASP A 141 27.70 -4.83 4.88
N ASN A 142 26.96 -5.42 3.92
CA ASN A 142 27.35 -5.66 2.55
C ASN A 142 28.61 -6.56 2.46
N ASP A 143 28.73 -7.54 3.36
CA ASP A 143 29.78 -8.55 3.35
C ASP A 143 29.48 -9.75 2.43
N GLY A 144 28.26 -9.79 1.87
CA GLY A 144 27.75 -10.85 1.00
C GLY A 144 27.00 -11.96 1.74
N ASN A 145 26.83 -11.87 3.06
CA ASN A 145 26.05 -12.78 3.87
C ASN A 145 24.80 -12.06 4.42
N PRO A 146 23.61 -12.63 4.24
CA PRO A 146 22.41 -12.02 4.81
C PRO A 146 22.40 -12.04 6.35
N ASP A 147 22.08 -10.90 6.94
CA ASP A 147 21.96 -10.68 8.39
C ASP A 147 20.52 -10.86 8.88
N LEU A 148 19.55 -10.43 8.07
CA LEU A 148 18.13 -10.47 8.41
C LEU A 148 17.37 -11.37 7.45
N PHE A 149 16.37 -12.06 7.99
CA PHE A 149 15.49 -12.98 7.26
C PHE A 149 14.05 -12.69 7.64
N GLY A 150 13.17 -12.56 6.65
CA GLY A 150 11.74 -12.41 6.90
C GLY A 150 11.32 -11.03 7.43
N GLN A 151 12.23 -10.05 7.46
CA GLN A 151 11.99 -8.72 8.04
C GLN A 151 12.87 -7.66 7.40
N ALA A 152 12.34 -6.44 7.27
CA ALA A 152 13.10 -5.28 6.85
C ALA A 152 13.91 -4.70 8.03
N PRO A 153 15.01 -3.98 7.78
CA PRO A 153 15.73 -3.26 8.82
C PRO A 153 14.84 -2.20 9.47
N GLY A 154 15.08 -1.96 10.77
CA GLY A 154 14.46 -0.82 11.46
C GLY A 154 14.84 0.50 10.78
N TRP A 155 13.96 1.48 10.91
CA TRP A 155 14.16 2.78 10.29
C TRP A 155 15.37 3.49 10.90
N GLU A 156 16.21 4.03 10.04
CA GLU A 156 17.36 4.85 10.41
C GLU A 156 17.53 5.98 9.41
N ASN A 157 17.94 7.15 9.90
CA ASN A 157 18.05 8.34 9.09
C ASN A 157 19.20 8.24 8.07
N LEU A 158 18.91 8.56 6.81
CA LEU A 158 19.83 8.51 5.67
C LEU A 158 20.30 7.09 5.29
N GLU A 159 19.61 6.04 5.73
CA GLU A 159 19.90 4.68 5.30
C GLU A 159 19.27 4.33 3.95
N ILE A 160 19.94 3.45 3.22
CA ILE A 160 19.46 2.81 2.00
C ILE A 160 19.46 1.31 2.23
N ASN A 161 18.27 0.75 2.40
CA ASN A 161 18.07 -0.66 2.72
C ASN A 161 17.80 -1.43 1.43
N LEU A 162 18.73 -2.29 1.04
CA LEU A 162 18.55 -3.22 -0.08
C LEU A 162 17.86 -4.49 0.43
N ILE A 163 16.68 -4.78 -0.11
CA ILE A 163 15.87 -5.94 0.26
C ILE A 163 15.87 -6.92 -0.92
N TYR A 164 16.42 -8.10 -0.67
CA TYR A 164 16.49 -9.18 -1.66
C TYR A 164 15.39 -10.21 -1.42
N GLY A 165 15.03 -10.96 -2.46
CA GLY A 165 13.89 -11.87 -2.46
C GLY A 165 12.58 -11.16 -2.78
N SER A 166 11.47 -11.87 -2.55
CA SER A 166 10.13 -11.40 -2.91
C SER A 166 9.35 -10.97 -1.68
N ALA A 167 8.89 -9.71 -1.65
CA ALA A 167 7.80 -9.30 -0.78
C ALA A 167 6.47 -9.67 -1.44
N ILE A 168 5.57 -10.33 -0.71
CA ILE A 168 4.40 -10.99 -1.31
C ILE A 168 3.12 -10.40 -0.73
N ALA A 169 2.17 -10.08 -1.58
CA ALA A 169 0.78 -9.82 -1.21
C ALA A 169 -0.14 -10.76 -1.98
N ILE A 170 -1.22 -11.20 -1.35
CA ILE A 170 -2.21 -12.08 -1.96
C ILE A 170 -3.58 -11.53 -1.65
N ASN A 171 -4.38 -11.30 -2.68
CA ASN A 171 -5.78 -11.01 -2.49
C ASN A 171 -6.48 -12.26 -1.93
N SER A 172 -7.30 -12.06 -0.91
CA SER A 172 -8.25 -13.07 -0.47
C SER A 172 -9.63 -12.44 -0.39
N ILE A 173 -10.44 -12.71 -1.40
CA ILE A 173 -11.87 -12.42 -1.41
C ILE A 173 -12.56 -13.74 -1.08
N PRO A 174 -12.89 -14.00 0.20
CA PRO A 174 -13.55 -15.23 0.60
C PRO A 174 -14.98 -15.30 0.07
N GLY A 175 -15.41 -16.49 -0.32
CA GLY A 175 -16.81 -16.80 -0.62
C GLY A 175 -16.97 -18.14 -1.31
N CYS A 176 -18.21 -18.57 -1.51
CA CYS A 176 -18.46 -19.82 -2.22
C CYS A 176 -18.05 -19.70 -3.70
N MET A 177 -17.14 -20.58 -4.13
CA MET A 177 -16.66 -20.62 -5.53
C MET A 177 -17.39 -21.65 -6.40
N ASP A 178 -18.30 -22.46 -5.85
CA ASP A 178 -19.06 -23.46 -6.60
C ASP A 178 -20.26 -22.82 -7.30
N GLU A 179 -20.26 -22.77 -8.64
CA GLU A 179 -21.34 -22.23 -9.46
C GLU A 179 -22.69 -22.95 -9.28
N GLN A 180 -22.70 -24.17 -8.69
CA GLN A 180 -23.92 -24.92 -8.39
C GLN A 180 -24.52 -24.58 -7.02
N ALA A 181 -23.81 -23.80 -6.20
CA ALA A 181 -24.29 -23.37 -4.89
C ALA A 181 -25.22 -22.16 -5.01
N CYS A 182 -26.19 -22.07 -4.11
CA CYS A 182 -27.18 -21.00 -4.03
C CYS A 182 -26.58 -19.66 -3.59
N ASN A 183 -25.45 -19.70 -2.91
CA ASN A 183 -24.70 -18.54 -2.46
C ASN A 183 -23.36 -18.38 -3.21
N TYR A 184 -23.27 -18.88 -4.44
CA TYR A 184 -22.12 -18.65 -5.32
C TYR A 184 -21.77 -17.15 -5.37
N ASN A 185 -20.51 -16.84 -5.12
CA ASN A 185 -19.97 -15.50 -5.22
C ASN A 185 -18.97 -15.45 -6.38
N SER A 186 -19.35 -14.81 -7.48
CA SER A 186 -18.49 -14.65 -8.67
C SER A 186 -17.25 -13.80 -8.44
N TYR A 187 -17.17 -13.07 -7.33
CA TYR A 187 -16.00 -12.29 -6.94
C TYR A 187 -15.09 -13.02 -5.95
N ALA A 188 -15.48 -14.20 -5.47
CA ALA A 188 -14.63 -14.99 -4.58
C ALA A 188 -13.41 -15.53 -5.33
N ILE A 189 -12.23 -15.32 -4.76
CA ILE A 189 -10.94 -15.87 -5.24
C ILE A 189 -10.37 -16.89 -4.25
N THR A 190 -11.00 -17.06 -3.10
CA THR A 190 -10.68 -18.09 -2.11
C THR A 190 -11.98 -18.73 -1.63
N ASP A 191 -12.10 -20.05 -1.74
CA ASP A 191 -13.26 -20.78 -1.20
C ASP A 191 -13.20 -20.73 0.33
N ASP A 192 -14.26 -20.23 0.95
CA ASP A 192 -14.39 -20.14 2.41
C ASP A 192 -15.17 -21.33 3.00
N GLY A 193 -15.59 -22.28 2.17
CA GLY A 193 -16.37 -23.44 2.59
C GLY A 193 -17.80 -23.11 3.00
N SER A 194 -18.29 -21.91 2.66
CA SER A 194 -19.66 -21.48 2.97
C SER A 194 -20.71 -21.96 1.97
N CYS A 195 -20.34 -22.70 0.92
CA CYS A 195 -21.26 -23.10 -0.14
C CYS A 195 -22.52 -23.82 0.36
N GLU A 196 -23.68 -23.25 0.04
CA GLU A 196 -25.01 -23.78 0.36
C GLU A 196 -25.65 -24.34 -0.91
N PHE A 197 -25.96 -25.65 -0.89
CA PHE A 197 -26.58 -26.33 -2.03
C PHE A 197 -28.07 -26.56 -1.79
N PRO A 198 -28.90 -26.57 -2.85
CA PRO A 198 -30.30 -26.87 -2.70
C PRO A 198 -30.50 -28.34 -2.28
N ALA A 199 -31.61 -28.63 -1.60
CA ALA A 199 -31.97 -30.00 -1.26
C ALA A 199 -32.28 -30.83 -2.53
N ILE A 200 -32.16 -32.16 -2.43
CA ILE A 200 -32.46 -33.06 -3.55
C ILE A 200 -33.91 -32.82 -4.04
N ASN A 201 -34.06 -32.55 -5.35
CA ASN A 201 -35.30 -32.18 -6.03
C ASN A 201 -35.84 -30.78 -5.70
N PHE A 202 -35.00 -29.87 -5.19
CA PHE A 202 -35.35 -28.47 -4.97
C PHE A 202 -34.40 -27.54 -5.75
N ASP A 203 -34.88 -26.33 -6.08
CA ASP A 203 -34.03 -25.21 -6.49
C ASP A 203 -33.56 -24.38 -5.28
N CYS A 204 -32.79 -23.32 -5.55
CA CYS A 204 -32.24 -22.43 -4.53
C CYS A 204 -33.27 -21.53 -3.83
N ASP A 205 -34.48 -21.43 -4.37
CA ASP A 205 -35.60 -20.73 -3.74
C ASP A 205 -36.48 -21.70 -2.92
N GLY A 206 -36.13 -23.00 -2.91
CA GLY A 206 -36.88 -24.04 -2.22
C GLY A 206 -38.12 -24.52 -2.97
N ASN A 207 -38.21 -24.31 -4.29
CA ASN A 207 -39.27 -24.87 -5.12
C ASN A 207 -38.90 -26.28 -5.60
N CYS A 208 -39.89 -27.16 -5.76
CA CYS A 208 -39.66 -28.49 -6.32
C CYS A 208 -39.37 -28.46 -7.83
N LEU A 209 -38.36 -29.22 -8.27
CA LEU A 209 -37.96 -29.43 -9.66
C LEU A 209 -38.64 -30.65 -10.29
#